data_AF-A0A657ESQ2-F1
#
_entry.id   AF-A0A657ESQ2-F1
#
_cell.length_a   1.000
_cell.length_b   1.000
_cell.length_c   1.000
_cell.angle_alpha   90.00
_cell.angle_beta   90.00
_cell.angle_gamma   90.00
#
_symmetry.space_group_name_H-M   'P 1'
#
loop_
_entity.id
_entity.type
_entity.pdbx_description
1 polymer ?
#
loop_
_entity_poly.entity_id
_entity_poly.type
_entity_poly.pdbx_seq_one_letter_code
_entity_poly.pdbx_strand_id
1 'polypeptide(L)'
;MRYRYDWKAYRQQDLSGDMSRDNVHRWDGYVTYHINSDFTFAWQTTLYSKQNDYRYANHKKWATENAFVLQYHMTPDITPYIEYDYLDRQGVYNGRDNLSENSYRIGVSFKL
;
A
#
# COMPACT_ATOMS: atom_id res chain seq x y z
N MET A 1 6.48 -3.37 13.18
CA MET A 1 5.67 -4.41 12.51
C MET A 1 4.22 -4.21 12.92
N ARG A 2 3.28 -4.39 11.98
CA ARG A 2 1.83 -4.33 12.25
C ARG A 2 1.13 -5.49 11.57
N TYR A 3 0.17 -6.09 12.26
CA TYR A 3 -0.85 -6.94 11.67
C TYR A 3 -2.20 -6.22 11.74
N ARG A 4 -3.00 -6.33 10.69
CA ARG A 4 -4.35 -5.78 10.63
C ARG A 4 -5.29 -6.75 9.95
N TYR A 5 -6.47 -6.94 10.53
CA TYR A 5 -7.55 -7.70 9.92
C TYR A 5 -8.57 -6.72 9.34
N ASP A 6 -8.65 -6.68 8.01
CA ASP A 6 -9.54 -5.78 7.28
C ASP A 6 -10.86 -6.51 7.01
N TRP A 7 -11.82 -6.30 7.92
CA TRP A 7 -13.16 -6.86 7.82
C TRP A 7 -14.10 -5.90 7.06
N LYS A 8 -14.80 -6.42 6.05
CA LYS A 8 -15.80 -5.63 5.30
C LYS A 8 -17.19 -5.80 5.92
N ALA A 9 -17.83 -4.68 6.23
CA ALA A 9 -19.19 -4.65 6.78
C ALA A 9 -20.30 -5.02 5.78
N TYR A 10 -19.99 -5.02 4.48
CA TYR A 10 -20.88 -5.40 3.39
C TYR A 10 -20.41 -6.69 2.70
N ARG A 11 -21.30 -7.31 1.90
CA ARG A 11 -21.03 -8.52 1.12
C ARG A 11 -20.78 -8.18 -0.35
N GLN A 12 -20.05 -9.04 -1.05
CA GLN A 12 -19.72 -8.93 -2.47
C GLN A 12 -19.78 -10.30 -3.14
N GLN A 13 -20.03 -10.35 -4.45
CA GLN A 13 -19.93 -11.60 -5.21
C GLN A 13 -18.48 -12.09 -5.26
N ASP A 14 -18.26 -13.35 -4.91
CA ASP A 14 -16.95 -14.01 -4.92
C ASP A 14 -16.67 -14.71 -6.26
N LEU A 15 -15.54 -15.42 -6.35
CA LEU A 15 -15.12 -16.11 -7.58
C LEU A 15 -15.99 -17.31 -7.94
N SER A 16 -16.69 -17.88 -6.97
CA SER A 16 -17.65 -18.98 -7.16
C SER A 16 -19.05 -18.46 -7.53
N GLY A 17 -19.26 -17.15 -7.45
CA GLY A 17 -20.54 -16.49 -7.76
C GLY A 17 -21.43 -16.27 -6.53
N ASP A 18 -20.98 -16.66 -5.34
CA ASP A 18 -21.71 -16.54 -4.09
C ASP A 18 -21.49 -15.17 -3.43
N MET A 19 -22.45 -14.73 -2.61
CA MET A 19 -22.29 -13.50 -1.83
C MET A 19 -21.46 -13.79 -0.57
N SER A 20 -20.21 -13.36 -0.54
CA SER A 20 -19.31 -13.53 0.62
C SER A 20 -18.80 -12.17 1.14
N ARG A 21 -17.86 -12.18 2.07
CA ARG A 21 -17.15 -10.97 2.54
C ARG A 21 -15.71 -11.01 2.06
N ASP A 22 -15.28 -10.00 1.33
CA ASP A 22 -13.90 -9.90 0.86
C ASP A 22 -12.96 -9.38 1.96
N ASN A 23 -12.81 -10.18 3.03
CA ASN A 23 -11.97 -9.91 4.18
C ASN A 23 -10.49 -10.19 3.87
N VAL A 24 -9.60 -9.47 4.54
CA VAL A 24 -8.16 -9.48 4.23
C VAL A 24 -7.32 -9.58 5.51
N HIS A 25 -6.28 -10.41 5.47
CA HIS A 25 -5.18 -10.39 6.43
C HIS A 25 -4.07 -9.49 5.88
N ARG A 26 -3.67 -8.46 6.61
CA ARG A 26 -2.65 -7.50 6.19
C ARG A 26 -1.50 -7.45 7.19
N TRP A 27 -0.29 -7.44 6.68
CA TRP A 27 0.96 -7.28 7.43
C TRP A 27 1.72 -6.09 6.86
N ASP A 28 2.19 -5.20 7.73
CA ASP A 28 3.01 -4.06 7.36
C ASP A 28 4.33 -4.07 8.17
N GLY A 29 5.45 -3.97 7.47
CA GLY A 29 6.78 -3.68 8.03
C GLY A 29 7.11 -2.21 7.81
N TYR A 30 7.76 -1.58 8.79
CA TYR A 30 8.15 -0.18 8.75
C TYR A 30 9.60 -0.04 9.18
N VAL A 31 10.38 0.67 8.39
CA VAL A 31 11.73 1.10 8.74
C VAL A 31 11.80 2.60 8.48
N THR A 32 12.23 3.35 9.48
CA THR A 32 12.48 4.78 9.36
C THR A 32 13.91 5.03 9.81
N TYR A 33 14.68 5.69 8.95
CA TYR A 33 16.08 5.98 9.19
C TYR A 33 16.33 7.48 8.99
N HIS A 34 16.70 8.14 10.07
CA HIS A 34 17.14 9.53 10.04
C HIS A 34 18.60 9.57 9.56
N ILE A 35 18.81 10.01 8.33
CA ILE A 35 20.13 9.97 7.68
C ILE A 35 21.02 11.06 8.28
N ASN A 36 20.49 12.27 8.35
CA ASN A 36 21.12 13.48 8.89
C ASN A 36 20.03 14.53 9.19
N SER A 37 20.44 15.74 9.58
CA SER A 37 19.53 16.86 9.87
C SER A 37 18.51 17.14 8.78
N ASP A 38 18.87 16.89 7.52
CA ASP A 38 18.12 17.33 6.36
C ASP A 38 17.21 16.23 5.81
N PHE A 39 17.57 14.96 6.02
CA PHE A 39 16.88 13.85 5.35
C PHE A 39 16.46 12.72 6.28
N THR A 40 15.27 12.22 6.04
CA THR A 40 14.78 10.97 6.61
C THR A 40 14.25 10.07 5.51
N PHE A 41 14.72 8.84 5.51
CA PHE A 41 14.23 7.80 4.63
C PHE A 41 13.25 6.91 5.40
N ALA A 42 12.12 6.62 4.78
CA ALA A 42 11.17 5.65 5.30
C ALA A 42 10.83 4.60 4.23
N TRP A 43 10.81 3.35 4.65
CA TRP A 43 10.32 2.24 3.85
C TRP A 43 9.18 1.54 4.58
N GLN A 44 8.06 1.38 3.89
CA GLN A 44 6.98 0.51 4.30
C GLN A 44 6.86 -0.64 3.32
N THR A 45 6.87 -1.87 3.82
CA THR A 45 6.55 -3.07 3.04
C THR A 45 5.25 -3.67 3.53
N THR A 46 4.39 -4.07 2.61
CA THR A 46 3.07 -4.61 2.92
C THR A 46 2.88 -5.93 2.19
N LEU A 47 2.36 -6.92 2.90
CA LEU A 47 1.79 -8.14 2.34
C LEU A 47 0.35 -8.25 2.80
N TYR A 48 -0.56 -8.53 1.87
CA TYR A 48 -1.94 -8.84 2.23
C TYR A 48 -2.50 -10.01 1.45
N SER A 49 -3.38 -10.76 2.08
CA SER A 49 -3.99 -11.96 1.52
C SER A 49 -5.48 -12.04 1.77
N LYS A 50 -6.20 -12.60 0.79
CA LYS A 50 -7.63 -12.86 0.85
C LYS A 50 -7.90 -13.99 1.84
N GLN A 51 -8.82 -13.76 2.77
CA GLN A 51 -9.33 -14.82 3.65
C GLN A 51 -10.27 -15.76 2.88
N ASN A 52 -11.13 -15.18 2.03
CA ASN A 52 -12.21 -15.88 1.33
C ASN A 52 -11.92 -16.02 -0.18
N ASP A 53 -12.91 -16.47 -0.95
CA ASP A 53 -12.75 -16.81 -2.36
C ASP A 53 -12.72 -15.62 -3.32
N TYR A 54 -11.76 -14.73 -3.11
CA TYR A 54 -11.49 -13.56 -3.94
C TYR A 54 -10.05 -13.61 -4.45
N ARG A 55 -9.73 -12.75 -5.43
CA ARG A 55 -8.36 -12.52 -5.89
C ARG A 55 -8.11 -11.03 -6.11
N TYR A 56 -6.85 -10.63 -6.05
CA TYR A 56 -6.42 -9.29 -6.47
C TYR A 56 -6.30 -9.23 -8.00
N ALA A 57 -6.15 -8.02 -8.52
CA ALA A 57 -5.97 -7.75 -9.96
C ALA A 57 -4.71 -8.41 -10.55
N ASN A 58 -3.74 -8.81 -9.72
CA ASN A 58 -2.57 -9.60 -10.11
C ASN A 58 -2.87 -11.11 -10.28
N HIS A 59 -4.14 -11.50 -10.21
CA HIS A 59 -4.67 -12.87 -10.34
C HIS A 59 -4.29 -13.82 -9.21
N LYS A 60 -3.79 -13.32 -8.08
CA LYS A 60 -3.42 -14.13 -6.91
C LYS A 60 -4.34 -13.82 -5.72
N LYS A 61 -4.33 -14.71 -4.72
CA LYS A 61 -4.96 -14.46 -3.41
C LYS A 61 -4.11 -13.56 -2.49
N TRP A 62 -2.95 -13.10 -2.95
CA TRP A 62 -2.07 -12.20 -2.21
C TRP A 62 -1.45 -11.17 -3.17
N ALA A 63 -1.09 -10.01 -2.63
CA ALA A 63 -0.31 -9.00 -3.33
C ALA A 63 0.53 -8.21 -2.32
N THR A 64 1.45 -7.42 -2.84
CA THR A 64 2.39 -6.63 -2.04
C THR A 64 2.37 -5.15 -2.39
N GLU A 65 2.79 -4.32 -1.45
CA GLU A 65 3.09 -2.91 -1.69
C GLU A 65 4.44 -2.59 -1.04
N ASN A 66 5.29 -1.82 -1.73
CA ASN A 66 6.51 -1.28 -1.15
C ASN A 66 6.58 0.21 -1.42
N ALA A 67 6.51 1.00 -0.35
CA ALA A 67 6.52 2.45 -0.37
C ALA A 67 7.87 2.97 0.13
N PHE A 68 8.50 3.83 -0.65
CA PHE A 68 9.80 4.45 -0.36
C PHE A 68 9.63 5.95 -0.32
N VAL A 69 9.79 6.54 0.86
CA VAL A 69 9.60 7.98 1.09
C VAL A 69 10.93 8.61 1.45
N LEU A 70 11.29 9.69 0.75
CA LEU A 70 12.38 10.56 1.13
C LEU A 70 11.81 11.91 1.59
N GLN A 71 12.00 12.19 2.87
CA GLN A 71 11.57 13.43 3.50
C GLN A 71 12.74 14.40 3.57
N TYR A 72 12.48 15.66 3.22
CA TYR A 72 13.42 16.77 3.38
C TYR A 72 12.94 17.69 4.52
N HIS A 73 13.77 17.86 5.54
CA HIS A 73 13.50 18.70 6.70
C HIS A 73 13.81 20.16 6.38
N MET A 74 12.98 20.76 5.52
CA MET A 74 13.18 22.13 5.03
C MET A 74 13.13 23.16 6.17
N THR A 75 12.21 22.99 7.11
CA THR A 75 12.17 23.73 8.37
C THR A 75 11.73 22.78 9.51
N PRO A 76 11.82 23.18 10.79
CA PRO A 76 11.31 22.36 11.89
C PRO A 76 9.82 22.00 11.79
N ASP A 77 9.05 22.75 11.00
CA ASP A 77 7.59 22.62 10.89
C ASP A 77 7.11 22.30 9.46
N ILE A 78 8.01 22.27 8.47
CA ILE A 78 7.67 22.00 7.06
C ILE A 78 8.59 20.92 6.51
N THR A 79 7.99 19.79 6.11
CA THR A 79 8.70 18.62 5.60
C THR A 79 8.14 18.19 4.23
N PRO A 80 8.67 18.73 3.11
CA PRO A 80 8.40 18.19 1.78
C PRO A 80 8.89 16.74 1.66
N TYR A 81 8.23 15.95 0.81
CA TYR A 81 8.67 14.59 0.52
C TYR A 81 8.33 14.16 -0.89
N ILE A 82 9.13 13.22 -1.39
CA ILE A 82 8.86 12.44 -2.59
C ILE A 82 8.68 10.98 -2.20
N GLU A 83 7.84 10.27 -2.94
CA GLU A 83 7.51 8.88 -2.67
C GLU A 83 7.39 8.09 -3.97
N TYR A 84 8.01 6.92 -3.99
CA TYR A 84 7.85 5.91 -5.02
C TYR A 84 7.24 4.67 -4.39
N ASP A 85 6.20 4.14 -5.03
CA ASP A 85 5.60 2.87 -4.63
C ASP A 85 5.61 1.88 -5.78
N TYR A 86 5.92 0.63 -5.45
CA TYR A 86 5.54 -0.50 -6.29
C TYR A 86 4.36 -1.22 -5.65
N LEU A 87 3.21 -1.22 -6.33
CA LEU A 87 1.93 -1.74 -5.85
C LEU A 87 1.56 -3.08 -6.52
N ASP A 88 2.57 -3.91 -6.81
CA ASP A 88 2.42 -5.19 -7.51
C ASP A 88 1.81 -5.00 -8.92
N ARG A 89 1.35 -6.09 -9.54
CA ARG A 89 0.63 -6.06 -10.81
C ARG A 89 -0.87 -5.82 -10.60
N GLN A 90 -1.22 -4.78 -9.83
CA GLN A 90 -2.61 -4.49 -9.49
C GLN A 90 -3.27 -3.43 -10.37
N GLY A 91 -2.52 -2.88 -11.35
CA GLY A 91 -3.06 -1.90 -12.27
C GLY A 91 -4.16 -2.49 -13.13
N VAL A 92 -5.23 -1.70 -13.30
CA VAL A 92 -6.37 -2.03 -14.16
C VAL A 92 -6.64 -0.84 -15.08
N TYR A 93 -6.59 -1.07 -16.39
CA TYR A 93 -6.86 -0.06 -17.39
C TYR A 93 -7.67 -0.63 -18.55
N ASN A 94 -8.77 0.03 -18.92
CA ASN A 94 -9.69 -0.40 -19.99
C ASN A 94 -10.10 -1.88 -19.89
N GLY A 95 -10.48 -2.32 -18.68
CA GLY A 95 -10.93 -3.70 -18.42
C GLY A 95 -9.82 -4.76 -18.38
N ARG A 96 -8.56 -4.36 -18.64
CA ARG A 96 -7.39 -5.24 -18.53
C ARG A 96 -6.72 -5.04 -17.17
N ASP A 97 -6.64 -6.11 -16.40
CA ASP A 97 -5.93 -6.17 -15.12
C ASP A 97 -4.52 -6.77 -15.27
N ASN A 98 -3.86 -7.07 -14.16
CA ASN A 98 -2.51 -7.63 -14.10
C ASN A 98 -1.44 -6.73 -14.76
N LEU A 99 -1.65 -5.42 -14.71
CA LEU A 99 -0.69 -4.41 -15.17
C LEU A 99 0.22 -4.00 -14.00
N SER A 100 1.48 -3.76 -14.30
CA SER A 100 2.44 -3.26 -13.30
C SER A 100 1.99 -1.89 -12.79
N GLU A 101 1.82 -1.77 -11.47
CA GLU A 101 1.36 -0.54 -10.84
C GLU A 101 2.54 0.18 -10.17
N ASN A 102 3.03 1.21 -10.84
CA ASN A 102 4.03 2.12 -10.30
C ASN A 102 3.32 3.39 -9.83
N SER A 103 3.59 3.83 -8.61
CA SER A 103 3.06 5.08 -8.07
C SER A 103 4.20 6.07 -7.83
N TYR A 104 3.97 7.33 -8.19
CA TYR A 104 4.89 8.43 -7.97
C TYR A 104 4.12 9.56 -7.29
N ARG A 105 4.56 9.94 -6.09
CA ARG A 105 3.87 10.89 -5.24
C ARG A 105 4.83 11.99 -4.78
N ILE A 106 4.27 13.18 -4.60
CA ILE A 106 4.92 14.32 -3.99
C ILE A 106 3.96 14.91 -2.96
N GLY A 107 4.48 15.30 -1.81
CA GLY A 107 3.67 15.90 -0.76
C GLY A 107 4.49 16.79 0.16
N VAL A 108 3.80 17.38 1.12
CA VAL A 108 4.39 18.21 2.17
C VAL A 108 3.63 18.00 3.46
N SER A 109 4.36 17.81 4.55
CA SER A 109 3.83 17.75 5.91
C SER A 109 4.05 19.09 6.61
N PHE A 110 3.04 19.55 7.34
CA PHE A 110 3.10 20.75 8.18
C PHE A 110 2.84 20.36 9.63
N LYS A 111 3.68 20.83 10.55
CA LYS A 111 3.41 20.76 11.97
C LYS A 111 2.47 21.91 12.34
N LEU A 112 1.34 21.58 12.96
CA LEU A 112 0.34 22.54 13.46
C LEU A 112 0.65 22.98 14.89
#